data_AF-A0A7C1W067-F1
#
_entry.id   AF-A0A7C1W067-F1
#
_cell.length_a   1.000
_cell.length_b   1.000
_cell.length_c   1.000
_cell.angle_alpha   90.00
_cell.angle_beta   90.00
_cell.angle_gamma   90.00
#
_symmetry.space_group_name_H-M   'P 1'
#
loop_
_entity.id
_entity.type
_entity.pdbx_description
1 polymer ?
#
loop_
_entity_poly.entity_id
_entity_poly.type
_entity_poly.pdbx_seq_one_letter_code
_entity_poly.pdbx_strand_id
1 'polypeptide(L)'
;MIALISLLVVILFSIIIVRIGAVALEMTGLSREMATFQAQSAFSGAGFTTSESEYVVSHPVRRKIIRTLIFVGSAGVASAVATLILTFVGQTQEEATLRLGWLVVGLVVIYLFARSKMIDKGMRWFIKKALERLTSLKLYDYEQLLGLSRGYSIGEFTVKKGSWLEGKKLRDLRLNEEGIMVLGLYRRVRDRECFFGAPGGETVIIRGDKLICYGPEHAVRKLSERLKGKKGGEEHKEAVEEERIRRRHQEDELKSLGRSMG
;
A
#
# COMPACT_ATOMS: atom_id res chain seq x y z
N MET A 1 -32.27 14.36 -27.17
CA MET A 1 -30.84 14.26 -27.54
C MET A 1 -29.90 14.66 -26.42
N ILE A 2 -30.06 15.82 -25.78
CA ILE A 2 -29.18 16.26 -24.67
C ILE A 2 -29.11 15.22 -23.53
N ALA A 3 -30.26 14.76 -23.02
CA ALA A 3 -30.31 13.76 -21.94
C ALA A 3 -29.58 12.45 -22.30
N LEU A 4 -29.71 11.99 -23.54
CA LEU A 4 -29.03 10.79 -24.05
C LEU A 4 -27.52 10.99 -24.11
N ILE A 5 -27.07 12.15 -24.61
CA ILE A 5 -25.64 12.49 -24.66
C ILE A 5 -25.10 12.59 -23.23
N SER A 6 -25.81 13.24 -22.32
CA SER A 6 -25.45 13.32 -20.90
C SER A 6 -25.32 11.93 -20.27
N LEU A 7 -26.25 11.01 -20.55
CA LEU A 7 -26.16 9.62 -20.07
C LEU A 7 -24.88 8.93 -20.55
N LEU A 8 -24.59 8.99 -21.85
CA LEU A 8 -23.39 8.38 -22.43
C LEU A 8 -22.11 8.98 -21.84
N VAL A 9 -22.09 10.29 -21.63
CA VAL A 9 -20.99 11.01 -20.99
C VAL A 9 -20.81 10.56 -19.54
N VAL A 10 -21.88 10.45 -18.75
CA VAL A 10 -21.83 9.96 -17.36
C VAL A 10 -21.25 8.54 -17.31
N ILE A 11 -21.66 7.64 -18.21
CA ILE A 11 -21.13 6.28 -18.29
C ILE A 11 -19.63 6.30 -18.65
N LEU A 12 -19.25 7.11 -19.65
CA LEU A 12 -17.84 7.24 -20.05
C LEU A 12 -16.97 7.76 -18.90
N PHE A 13 -17.41 8.81 -18.21
CA PHE A 13 -16.70 9.35 -17.04
C PHE A 13 -16.62 8.34 -15.90
N SER A 14 -17.68 7.56 -15.66
CA SER A 14 -17.69 6.51 -14.65
C SER A 14 -16.59 5.47 -14.91
N ILE A 15 -16.43 5.03 -16.17
CA ILE A 15 -15.37 4.09 -16.57
C ILE A 15 -13.98 4.71 -16.35
N ILE A 16 -13.80 5.98 -16.70
CA ILE A 16 -12.52 6.69 -16.53
C ILE A 16 -12.17 6.79 -15.03
N ILE A 17 -13.13 7.17 -14.19
CA ILE A 17 -12.95 7.31 -12.73
C ILE A 17 -12.55 5.97 -12.11
N VAL A 18 -13.21 4.87 -12.49
CA VAL A 18 -12.85 3.53 -12.04
C VAL A 18 -11.42 3.17 -12.45
N ARG A 19 -11.02 3.47 -13.69
CA ARG A 19 -9.64 3.22 -14.16
C ARG A 19 -8.61 4.07 -13.43
N ILE A 20 -8.91 5.33 -13.13
CA ILE A 20 -8.04 6.19 -12.32
C ILE A 20 -7.88 5.58 -10.92
N GLY A 21 -8.99 5.18 -10.29
CA GLY A 21 -8.98 4.50 -8.99
C GLY A 21 -8.12 3.24 -8.99
N ALA A 22 -8.23 2.41 -10.03
CA ALA A 22 -7.44 1.19 -10.18
C ALA A 22 -5.94 1.50 -10.27
N VAL A 23 -5.53 2.46 -11.11
CA VAL A 23 -4.11 2.85 -11.22
C VAL A 23 -3.61 3.47 -9.91
N ALA A 24 -4.43 4.30 -9.25
CA ALA A 24 -4.07 4.90 -7.97
C ALA A 24 -3.84 3.83 -6.88
N LEU A 25 -4.70 2.81 -6.82
CA LEU A 25 -4.56 1.67 -5.91
C LEU A 25 -3.34 0.80 -6.25
N GLU A 26 -3.08 0.55 -7.54
CA GLU A 26 -1.88 -0.15 -8.02
C GLU A 26 -0.59 0.57 -7.59
N MET A 27 -0.56 1.91 -7.68
CA MET A 27 0.56 2.73 -7.20
C MET A 27 0.81 2.63 -5.68
N THR A 28 -0.16 2.13 -4.90
CA THR A 28 0.02 1.86 -3.46
C THR A 28 0.59 0.46 -3.17
N GLY A 29 0.94 -0.33 -4.20
CA GLY A 29 1.52 -1.67 -4.06
C GLY A 29 0.53 -2.82 -4.18
N LEU A 30 -0.71 -2.58 -4.64
CA LEU A 30 -1.65 -3.66 -4.94
C LEU A 30 -1.36 -4.27 -6.31
N SER A 31 -1.57 -5.59 -6.45
CA SER A 31 -1.53 -6.23 -7.76
C SER A 31 -2.58 -5.62 -8.68
N ARG A 32 -2.31 -5.60 -9.99
CA ARG A 32 -3.21 -4.99 -10.99
C ARG A 32 -4.62 -5.59 -10.95
N GLU A 33 -4.73 -6.90 -10.72
CA GLU A 33 -6.01 -7.61 -10.65
C GLU A 33 -6.79 -7.16 -9.41
N MET A 34 -6.17 -7.16 -8.23
CA MET A 34 -6.80 -6.68 -7.00
C MET A 34 -7.20 -5.20 -7.11
N ALA A 35 -6.30 -4.34 -7.61
CA ALA A 35 -6.57 -2.91 -7.72
C ALA A 35 -7.75 -2.61 -8.67
N THR A 36 -7.86 -3.35 -9.78
CA THR A 36 -8.96 -3.21 -10.74
C THR A 36 -10.28 -3.69 -10.12
N PHE A 37 -10.27 -4.87 -9.51
CA PHE A 37 -11.45 -5.42 -8.85
C PHE A 37 -11.92 -4.53 -7.69
N GLN A 38 -11.00 -4.01 -6.89
CA GLN A 38 -11.31 -3.15 -5.76
C GLN A 38 -11.86 -1.79 -6.20
N ALA A 39 -11.29 -1.18 -7.24
CA ALA A 39 -11.81 0.08 -7.78
C ALA A 39 -13.22 -0.08 -8.35
N GLN A 40 -13.50 -1.20 -9.04
CA GLN A 40 -14.83 -1.52 -9.55
C GLN A 40 -15.84 -1.74 -8.41
N SER A 41 -15.47 -2.52 -7.41
CA SER A 41 -16.34 -2.84 -6.28
C SER A 41 -16.63 -1.62 -5.39
N ALA A 42 -15.63 -0.76 -5.20
CA ALA A 42 -15.80 0.51 -4.50
C ALA A 42 -16.75 1.44 -5.25
N PHE A 43 -16.57 1.59 -6.57
CA PHE A 43 -17.41 2.47 -7.38
C PHE A 43 -18.85 1.97 -7.50
N SER A 44 -19.06 0.65 -7.64
CA SER A 44 -20.40 0.07 -7.72
C SER A 44 -21.14 0.03 -6.39
N GLY A 45 -20.42 0.15 -5.27
CA GLY A 45 -20.98 0.00 -3.93
C GLY A 45 -21.28 -1.44 -3.53
N ALA A 46 -20.79 -2.43 -4.30
CA ALA A 46 -20.99 -3.86 -4.01
C ALA A 46 -20.26 -4.33 -2.73
N GLY A 47 -19.29 -3.55 -2.24
CA GLY A 47 -18.50 -3.89 -1.05
C GLY A 47 -17.33 -4.83 -1.33
N PHE A 48 -16.70 -5.34 -0.27
CA PHE A 48 -15.53 -6.21 -0.33
C PHE A 48 -15.74 -7.45 0.55
N THR A 49 -15.01 -8.53 0.29
CA THR A 49 -14.88 -9.64 1.23
C THR A 49 -14.01 -9.22 2.44
N THR A 50 -14.17 -9.89 3.59
CA THR A 50 -13.50 -9.50 4.86
C THR A 50 -11.97 -9.54 4.77
N SER A 51 -11.40 -10.55 4.12
CA SER A 51 -9.95 -10.69 3.92
C SER A 51 -9.34 -9.62 3.01
N GLU A 52 -10.08 -9.20 1.97
CA GLU A 52 -9.67 -8.11 1.07
C GLU A 52 -9.78 -6.73 1.76
N SER A 53 -10.74 -6.58 2.68
CA SER A 53 -10.96 -5.35 3.44
C SER A 53 -9.81 -5.06 4.41
N GLU A 54 -9.24 -6.08 5.06
CA GLU A 54 -8.14 -5.94 6.02
C GLU A 54 -6.87 -5.32 5.37
N TYR A 55 -6.56 -5.73 4.15
CA TYR A 55 -5.36 -5.27 3.42
C TYR A 55 -5.48 -3.83 2.89
N VAL A 56 -6.70 -3.32 2.80
CA VAL A 56 -7.02 -2.02 2.20
C VAL A 56 -7.26 -0.95 3.27
N VAL A 57 -7.85 -1.35 4.39
CA VAL A 57 -8.15 -0.50 5.54
C VAL A 57 -6.86 -0.14 6.31
N SER A 58 -5.82 -0.96 6.22
CA SER A 58 -4.52 -0.71 6.86
C SER A 58 -3.75 0.49 6.30
N HIS A 59 -4.00 0.92 5.06
CA HIS A 59 -3.28 2.01 4.42
C HIS A 59 -4.15 3.29 4.27
N PRO A 60 -3.77 4.43 4.88
CA PRO A 60 -4.61 5.64 4.90
C PRO A 60 -4.91 6.20 3.51
N VAL A 61 -3.98 6.05 2.56
CA VAL A 61 -4.19 6.49 1.17
C VAL A 61 -5.20 5.62 0.43
N ARG A 62 -5.14 4.29 0.55
CA ARG A 62 -6.08 3.36 -0.11
C ARG A 62 -7.51 3.63 0.38
N ARG A 63 -7.66 3.81 1.69
CA ARG A 63 -8.93 4.20 2.32
C ARG A 63 -9.49 5.50 1.74
N LYS A 64 -8.66 6.52 1.52
CA LYS A 64 -9.09 7.79 0.93
C LYS A 64 -9.54 7.62 -0.53
N ILE A 65 -8.79 6.86 -1.34
CA ILE A 65 -9.15 6.55 -2.73
C ILE A 65 -10.52 5.86 -2.78
N ILE A 66 -10.71 4.82 -1.98
CA ILE A 66 -11.97 4.05 -1.95
C ILE A 66 -13.14 4.88 -1.46
N ARG A 67 -12.96 5.70 -0.43
CA ARG A 67 -14.02 6.60 0.04
C ARG A 67 -14.48 7.56 -1.07
N THR A 68 -13.54 8.10 -1.84
CA THR A 68 -13.86 8.95 -3.00
C THR A 68 -14.57 8.15 -4.09
N LEU A 69 -14.10 6.93 -4.41
CA LEU A 69 -14.75 6.08 -5.42
C LEU A 69 -16.18 5.73 -5.04
N ILE A 70 -16.46 5.38 -3.78
CA ILE A 70 -17.81 5.09 -3.29
C ILE A 70 -18.70 6.32 -3.42
N PHE A 71 -18.21 7.49 -2.98
CA PHE A 71 -18.96 8.74 -3.04
C PHE A 71 -19.32 9.11 -4.50
N VAL A 72 -18.32 9.12 -5.38
CA VAL A 72 -18.50 9.47 -6.80
C VAL A 72 -19.35 8.41 -7.52
N GLY A 73 -19.17 7.13 -7.18
CA GLY A 73 -19.94 6.02 -7.73
C GLY A 73 -21.43 6.16 -7.47
N SER A 74 -21.81 6.42 -6.21
CA SER A 74 -23.21 6.63 -5.83
C SER A 74 -23.86 7.81 -6.57
N ALA A 75 -23.14 8.94 -6.68
CA ALA A 75 -23.60 10.11 -7.43
C ALA A 75 -23.72 9.83 -8.95
N GLY A 76 -22.77 9.06 -9.50
CA GLY A 76 -22.75 8.66 -10.90
C GLY A 76 -23.93 7.78 -11.28
N VAL A 77 -24.24 6.77 -10.45
CA VAL A 77 -25.41 5.88 -10.67
C VAL A 77 -26.71 6.68 -10.61
N ALA A 78 -26.90 7.55 -9.62
CA ALA A 78 -28.09 8.38 -9.52
C ALA A 78 -28.26 9.29 -10.76
N SER A 79 -27.16 9.89 -11.22
CA SER A 79 -27.15 10.75 -12.43
C SER A 79 -27.47 9.97 -13.70
N ALA A 80 -26.94 8.74 -13.84
CA ALA A 80 -27.22 7.87 -14.96
C ALA A 80 -28.70 7.45 -14.99
N VAL A 81 -29.28 7.07 -13.85
CA VAL A 81 -30.70 6.72 -13.76
C VAL A 81 -31.58 7.92 -14.12
N ALA A 82 -31.30 9.10 -13.58
CA ALA A 82 -32.06 10.32 -13.87
C ALA A 82 -32.02 10.69 -15.37
N THR A 83 -30.84 10.65 -15.98
CA THR A 83 -30.66 10.97 -17.41
C THR A 83 -31.27 9.92 -18.33
N LEU A 84 -31.26 8.64 -17.92
CA LEU A 84 -31.95 7.57 -18.64
C LEU A 84 -33.46 7.80 -18.66
N ILE A 85 -34.07 8.10 -17.51
CA ILE A 85 -35.50 8.42 -17.42
C ILE A 85 -35.82 9.63 -18.30
N LEU A 86 -35.06 10.72 -18.17
CA LEU A 86 -35.26 11.94 -18.96
C LEU A 86 -35.08 11.72 -20.48
N THR A 87 -34.34 10.69 -20.88
CA THR A 87 -34.16 10.35 -22.30
C THR A 87 -35.46 9.85 -22.95
N PHE A 88 -36.34 9.20 -22.19
CA PHE A 88 -37.55 8.57 -22.72
C PHE A 88 -38.87 9.23 -22.27
N VAL A 89 -38.87 10.02 -21.20
CA VAL A 89 -40.07 10.72 -20.73
C VAL A 89 -40.55 11.76 -21.75
N GLY A 90 -41.86 11.74 -22.04
CA GLY A 90 -42.53 12.73 -22.89
C GLY A 90 -42.15 12.66 -24.37
N GLN A 91 -41.66 11.52 -24.86
CA GLN A 91 -41.25 11.33 -26.25
C GLN A 91 -42.30 10.60 -27.05
N THR A 92 -42.40 10.91 -28.35
CA THR A 92 -43.24 10.15 -29.27
C THR A 92 -42.62 8.78 -29.56
N GLN A 93 -43.42 7.85 -30.09
CA GLN A 93 -42.95 6.49 -30.39
C GLN A 93 -41.80 6.48 -31.40
N GLU A 94 -41.84 7.35 -32.41
CA GLU A 94 -40.77 7.49 -33.41
C GLU A 94 -39.49 8.05 -32.79
N GLU A 95 -39.58 9.10 -31.98
CA GLU A 95 -38.44 9.70 -31.29
C GLU A 95 -37.81 8.74 -30.27
N ALA A 96 -38.62 7.98 -29.54
CA ALA A 96 -38.15 6.97 -28.60
C ALA A 96 -37.37 5.86 -29.32
N THR A 97 -37.84 5.42 -30.49
CA THR A 97 -37.17 4.39 -31.30
C THR A 97 -35.82 4.88 -31.82
N LEU A 98 -35.75 6.12 -32.33
CA LEU A 98 -34.50 6.74 -32.76
C LEU A 98 -33.51 6.90 -31.60
N ARG A 99 -33.98 7.34 -30.42
CA ARG A 99 -33.13 7.46 -29.22
C ARG A 99 -32.63 6.12 -28.74
N LEU A 100 -33.45 5.07 -28.79
CA LEU A 100 -33.03 3.73 -28.44
C LEU A 100 -31.90 3.24 -29.37
N GLY A 101 -32.04 3.48 -30.68
CA GLY A 101 -30.99 3.19 -31.66
C GLY A 101 -29.66 3.88 -31.31
N TRP A 102 -29.69 5.19 -31.07
CA TRP A 102 -28.50 5.95 -30.67
C TRP A 102 -27.91 5.50 -29.33
N LEU A 103 -28.75 5.11 -28.37
CA LEU A 103 -28.30 4.60 -27.08
C LEU A 103 -27.53 3.29 -27.26
N VAL A 104 -28.06 2.35 -28.05
CA VAL A 104 -27.38 1.07 -28.34
C VAL A 104 -26.05 1.31 -29.05
N VAL A 105 -26.03 2.16 -30.09
CA VAL A 105 -24.79 2.52 -30.79
C VAL A 105 -23.77 3.13 -29.83
N GLY A 106 -24.19 4.08 -28.99
CA GLY A 106 -23.34 4.72 -28.00
C GLY A 106 -22.76 3.73 -26.99
N LEU A 107 -23.58 2.81 -26.47
CA LEU A 107 -23.13 1.77 -25.55
C LEU A 107 -22.13 0.80 -26.19
N VAL A 108 -22.35 0.41 -27.46
CA VAL A 108 -21.41 -0.44 -28.21
C VAL A 108 -20.06 0.28 -28.38
N VAL A 109 -20.07 1.55 -28.74
CA VAL A 109 -18.83 2.35 -28.87
C VAL A 109 -18.09 2.43 -27.53
N ILE A 110 -18.80 2.70 -26.43
CA ILE A 110 -18.21 2.74 -25.08
C ILE A 110 -17.67 1.36 -24.68
N TYR A 111 -18.38 0.28 -24.98
CA TYR A 111 -17.93 -1.08 -24.69
C TYR A 111 -16.65 -1.44 -25.45
N LEU A 112 -16.57 -1.12 -26.75
CA LEU A 112 -15.37 -1.31 -27.55
C LEU A 112 -14.19 -0.48 -27.01
N PHE A 113 -14.45 0.77 -26.62
CA PHE A 113 -13.47 1.62 -25.96
C PHE A 113 -12.97 0.99 -24.65
N ALA A 114 -13.88 0.49 -23.82
CA ALA A 114 -13.57 -0.14 -22.53
C ALA A 114 -12.78 -1.46 -22.68
N ARG A 115 -12.94 -2.19 -23.78
CA ARG A 115 -12.26 -3.47 -24.04
C ARG A 115 -10.91 -3.33 -24.76
N SER A 116 -10.64 -2.19 -25.41
CA SER A 116 -9.43 -1.99 -26.19
C SER A 116 -8.16 -1.97 -25.33
N LYS A 117 -7.25 -2.92 -25.59
CA LYS A 117 -5.93 -3.01 -24.91
C LYS A 117 -5.03 -1.81 -25.18
N MET A 118 -5.10 -1.24 -26.39
CA MET A 118 -4.30 -0.07 -26.76
C MET A 118 -4.72 1.16 -25.95
N ILE A 119 -6.03 1.36 -25.83
CA ILE A 119 -6.61 2.47 -25.06
C ILE A 119 -6.30 2.28 -23.57
N ASP A 120 -6.43 1.06 -23.04
CA ASP A 120 -6.05 0.79 -21.65
C ASP A 120 -4.58 1.11 -21.38
N LYS A 121 -3.65 0.69 -22.25
CA LYS A 121 -2.21 0.98 -22.10
C LYS A 121 -1.92 2.48 -22.16
N GLY A 122 -2.50 3.20 -23.13
CA GLY A 122 -2.33 4.65 -23.28
C GLY A 122 -2.92 5.42 -22.10
N MET A 123 -4.14 5.09 -21.69
CA MET A 123 -4.78 5.69 -20.53
C MET A 123 -3.99 5.44 -19.25
N ARG A 124 -3.52 4.22 -19.01
CA ARG A 124 -2.73 3.90 -17.81
C ARG A 124 -1.45 4.73 -17.75
N TRP A 125 -0.73 4.85 -18.87
CA TRP A 125 0.46 5.70 -18.95
C TRP A 125 0.12 7.16 -18.65
N PHE A 126 -0.96 7.68 -19.25
CA PHE A 126 -1.40 9.06 -19.04
C PHE A 126 -1.84 9.31 -17.58
N ILE A 127 -2.67 8.42 -17.03
CA ILE A 127 -3.17 8.49 -15.65
C ILE A 127 -1.98 8.47 -14.69
N LYS A 128 -1.03 7.54 -14.86
CA LYS A 128 0.15 7.45 -14.02
C LYS A 128 0.94 8.76 -14.03
N LYS A 129 1.23 9.29 -15.22
CA LYS A 129 1.97 10.56 -15.40
C LYS A 129 1.22 11.77 -14.84
N ALA A 130 -0.11 11.80 -14.98
CA ALA A 130 -0.95 12.85 -14.43
C ALA A 130 -0.99 12.79 -12.90
N LEU A 131 -1.15 11.59 -12.32
CA LEU A 131 -1.14 11.39 -10.87
C LEU A 131 0.21 11.74 -10.26
N GLU A 132 1.32 11.38 -10.90
CA GLU A 132 2.68 11.73 -10.48
C GLU A 132 2.91 13.25 -10.45
N ARG A 133 2.30 14.01 -11.37
CA ARG A 133 2.41 15.49 -11.39
C ARG A 133 1.47 16.20 -10.44
N LEU A 134 0.22 15.74 -10.38
CA LEU A 134 -0.87 16.43 -9.66
C LEU A 134 -0.95 16.01 -8.20
N THR A 135 -0.48 14.81 -7.90
CA THR A 135 -0.56 14.24 -6.56
C THR A 135 0.86 14.10 -6.04
N SER A 136 1.19 14.82 -4.97
CA SER A 136 2.26 14.41 -4.07
C SER A 136 1.78 13.17 -3.31
N LEU A 137 1.50 12.07 -4.03
CA LEU A 137 1.51 10.75 -3.44
C LEU A 137 2.95 10.54 -3.00
N LYS A 138 3.29 11.10 -1.83
CA LYS A 138 4.43 10.72 -1.01
C LYS A 138 4.20 9.28 -0.52
N LEU A 139 3.94 8.35 -1.44
CA LEU A 139 4.60 7.07 -1.38
C LEU A 139 6.05 7.41 -1.71
N TYR A 140 6.77 7.96 -0.73
CA TYR A 140 8.17 7.65 -0.70
C TYR A 140 8.20 6.13 -0.78
N ASP A 141 8.94 5.60 -1.74
CA ASP A 141 9.18 4.18 -1.85
C ASP A 141 9.98 3.78 -0.60
N TYR A 142 9.30 3.72 0.56
CA TYR A 142 9.91 3.42 1.84
C TYR A 142 10.51 2.02 1.78
N GLU A 143 9.96 1.14 0.93
CA GLU A 143 10.55 -0.16 0.64
C GLU A 143 11.90 -0.02 -0.05
N GLN A 144 12.04 0.86 -1.05
CA GLN A 144 13.33 1.12 -1.69
C GLN A 144 14.30 1.93 -0.81
N LEU A 145 13.82 2.96 -0.10
CA LEU A 145 14.62 3.80 0.78
C LEU A 145 15.16 3.04 1.99
N LEU A 146 14.39 2.08 2.50
CA LEU A 146 14.78 1.20 3.61
C LEU A 146 15.29 -0.16 3.12
N GLY A 147 15.51 -0.32 1.80
CA GLY A 147 16.08 -1.54 1.24
C GLY A 147 15.31 -2.82 1.59
N LEU A 148 13.98 -2.77 1.77
CA LEU A 148 13.17 -3.91 2.19
C LEU A 148 13.21 -5.04 1.14
N SER A 149 13.28 -4.69 -0.15
CA SER A 149 13.50 -5.64 -1.24
C SER A 149 14.91 -6.22 -1.31
N ARG A 150 15.85 -5.74 -0.49
CA ARG A 150 17.26 -6.17 -0.42
C ARG A 150 17.58 -6.96 0.85
N GLY A 151 16.57 -7.61 1.43
CA GLY A 151 16.71 -8.47 2.61
C GLY A 151 16.84 -7.71 3.95
N TYR A 152 16.47 -6.43 3.98
CA TYR A 152 16.21 -5.69 5.22
C TYR A 152 14.71 -5.72 5.53
N SER A 153 14.35 -5.54 6.79
CA SER A 153 12.97 -5.56 7.24
C SER A 153 12.77 -4.58 8.39
N ILE A 154 11.53 -4.14 8.59
CA ILE A 154 11.09 -3.57 9.86
C ILE A 154 10.26 -4.64 10.57
N GLY A 155 10.74 -5.10 11.73
CA GLY A 155 10.02 -6.04 12.57
C GLY A 155 9.45 -5.38 13.81
N GLU A 156 8.21 -5.71 14.15
CA GLU A 156 7.58 -5.37 15.42
C GLU A 156 7.43 -6.65 16.26
N PHE A 157 7.89 -6.61 17.51
CA PHE A 157 7.66 -7.72 18.44
C PHE A 157 7.52 -7.25 19.88
N THR A 158 6.72 -7.98 20.65
CA THR A 158 6.52 -7.72 22.09
C THR A 158 7.57 -8.45 22.91
N VAL A 159 8.17 -7.77 23.88
CA VAL A 159 9.14 -8.34 24.82
C VAL A 159 8.41 -9.26 25.79
N LYS A 160 8.55 -10.56 25.56
CA LYS A 160 7.96 -11.63 26.38
C LYS A 160 8.78 -11.87 27.65
N LYS A 161 8.16 -12.52 28.63
CA LYS A 161 8.85 -13.01 29.83
C LYS A 161 9.97 -13.98 29.40
N GLY A 162 11.18 -13.80 29.94
CA GLY A 162 12.33 -14.64 29.60
C GLY A 162 13.01 -14.26 28.28
N SER A 163 12.60 -13.16 27.64
CA SER A 163 13.34 -12.57 26.51
C SER A 163 14.73 -12.14 26.96
N TRP A 164 15.72 -12.30 26.08
CA TRP A 164 17.08 -11.84 26.33
C TRP A 164 17.20 -10.32 26.53
N LEU A 165 16.23 -9.57 26.01
CA LEU A 165 16.14 -8.11 26.07
C LEU A 165 15.60 -7.60 27.42
N GLU A 166 14.88 -8.45 28.16
CA GLU A 166 14.16 -8.06 29.36
C GLU A 166 15.11 -7.53 30.46
N GLY A 167 14.89 -6.27 30.87
CA GLY A 167 15.61 -5.61 31.95
C GLY A 167 17.00 -5.07 31.58
N LYS A 168 17.37 -5.06 30.30
CA LYS A 168 18.66 -4.54 29.82
C LYS A 168 18.52 -3.14 29.22
N LYS A 169 19.58 -2.33 29.31
CA LYS A 169 19.67 -1.06 28.57
C LYS A 169 20.00 -1.33 27.12
N LEU A 170 19.47 -0.50 26.21
CA LEU A 170 19.74 -0.61 24.77
C LEU A 170 21.24 -0.62 24.44
N ARG A 171 22.07 0.18 25.11
CA ARG A 171 23.52 0.21 24.89
C ARG A 171 24.22 -1.10 25.22
N ASP A 172 23.71 -1.84 26.21
CA ASP A 172 24.34 -3.07 26.71
C ASP A 172 24.05 -4.25 25.78
N LEU A 173 23.01 -4.13 24.95
CA LEU A 173 22.60 -5.15 23.99
C LEU A 173 23.42 -5.13 22.70
N ARG A 174 24.03 -3.99 22.36
CA ARG A 174 24.88 -3.81 21.16
C ARG A 174 24.24 -4.32 19.87
N LEU A 175 22.94 -4.08 19.71
CA LEU A 175 22.16 -4.57 18.55
C LEU A 175 22.69 -4.05 17.20
N ASN A 176 23.35 -2.89 17.20
CA ASN A 176 24.02 -2.31 16.04
C ASN A 176 25.19 -3.18 15.52
N GLU A 177 25.84 -3.95 16.40
CA GLU A 177 26.86 -4.93 16.04
C GLU A 177 26.24 -6.16 15.34
N GLU A 178 24.95 -6.43 15.57
CA GLU A 178 24.15 -7.44 14.86
C GLU A 178 23.44 -6.89 13.61
N GLY A 179 23.69 -5.63 13.24
CA GLY A 179 23.04 -4.98 12.10
C GLY A 179 21.59 -4.54 12.37
N ILE A 180 21.18 -4.47 13.64
CA ILE A 180 19.81 -4.12 14.05
C ILE A 180 19.78 -2.73 14.70
N MET A 181 18.87 -1.89 14.23
CA MET A 181 18.59 -0.55 14.74
C MET A 181 17.20 -0.50 15.36
N VAL A 182 17.09 -0.04 16.61
CA VAL A 182 15.79 0.17 17.25
C VAL A 182 15.23 1.53 16.81
N LEU A 183 14.17 1.52 16.02
CA LEU A 183 13.51 2.73 15.52
C LEU A 183 12.60 3.36 16.58
N GLY A 184 12.00 2.53 17.42
CA GLY A 184 11.07 2.99 18.45
C GLY A 184 10.60 1.88 19.36
N LEU A 185 9.90 2.27 20.42
CA LEU A 185 9.18 1.32 21.26
C LEU A 185 7.85 1.91 21.74
N TYR A 186 6.86 1.05 21.90
CA TYR A 186 5.61 1.35 22.60
C TYR A 186 5.65 0.74 23.99
N ARG A 187 5.27 1.54 25.00
CA ARG A 187 5.16 1.12 26.39
C ARG A 187 3.83 1.53 26.98
N ARG A 188 3.18 0.61 27.69
CA ARG A 188 1.97 0.92 28.44
C ARG A 188 2.31 1.51 29.81
N VAL A 189 1.86 2.73 30.07
CA VAL A 189 2.01 3.43 31.35
C VAL A 189 0.64 3.91 31.82
N ARG A 190 0.18 3.45 33.00
CA ARG A 190 -1.09 3.88 33.63
C ARG A 190 -2.27 3.93 32.63
N ASP A 191 -2.45 2.84 31.87
CA ASP A 191 -3.47 2.65 30.83
C ASP A 191 -3.37 3.47 29.54
N ARG A 192 -2.25 4.14 29.27
CA ARG A 192 -1.96 4.73 27.96
C ARG A 192 -0.77 4.07 27.29
N GLU A 193 -0.83 3.86 25.99
CA GLU A 193 0.30 3.41 25.18
C GLU A 193 1.13 4.65 24.76
N CYS A 194 2.36 4.72 25.26
CA CYS A 194 3.30 5.80 24.98
C CYS A 194 4.31 5.34 23.93
N PHE A 195 4.50 6.12 22.88
CA PHE A 195 5.52 5.88 21.87
C PHE A 195 6.80 6.65 22.18
N PHE A 196 7.94 5.96 22.09
CA PHE A 196 9.28 6.54 22.19
C PHE A 196 9.97 6.34 20.84
N GLY A 197 10.13 7.41 20.08
CA GLY A 197 10.88 7.40 18.83
C GLY A 197 12.39 7.52 19.08
N ALA A 198 13.20 6.79 18.32
CA ALA A 198 14.66 6.77 18.43
C ALA A 198 15.17 6.69 19.89
N PRO A 199 14.80 5.64 20.65
CA PRO A 199 15.13 5.54 22.06
C PRO A 199 16.65 5.53 22.26
N GLY A 200 17.13 6.39 23.17
CA GLY A 200 18.56 6.49 23.47
C GLY A 200 19.10 5.27 24.22
N GLY A 201 20.43 5.13 24.27
CA GLY A 201 21.09 3.96 24.88
C GLY A 201 20.87 3.76 26.38
N GLU A 202 20.35 4.75 27.12
CA GLU A 202 19.94 4.60 28.54
C GLU A 202 18.58 3.93 28.70
N THR A 203 17.80 3.79 27.62
CA THR A 203 16.45 3.23 27.69
C THR A 203 16.54 1.76 28.10
N VAL A 204 15.91 1.43 29.24
CA VAL A 204 15.77 0.05 29.73
C VAL A 204 14.56 -0.57 29.07
N ILE A 205 14.72 -1.73 28.44
CA ILE A 205 13.63 -2.51 27.88
C ILE A 205 12.94 -3.30 28.99
N ILE A 206 11.62 -3.20 29.07
CA ILE A 206 10.80 -3.92 30.05
C ILE A 206 9.85 -4.90 29.37
N ARG A 207 9.40 -5.88 30.14
CA ARG A 207 8.39 -6.84 29.68
C ARG A 207 7.12 -6.11 29.23
N GLY A 208 6.60 -6.52 28.09
CA GLY A 208 5.40 -5.93 27.49
C GLY A 208 5.66 -4.72 26.59
N ASP A 209 6.90 -4.20 26.54
CA ASP A 209 7.27 -3.24 25.50
C ASP A 209 7.10 -3.88 24.12
N LYS A 210 6.59 -3.11 23.16
CA LYS A 210 6.66 -3.48 21.73
C LYS A 210 7.83 -2.73 21.11
N LEU A 211 8.80 -3.45 20.58
CA LEU A 211 9.96 -2.88 19.91
C LEU A 211 9.71 -2.83 18.41
N ILE A 212 10.10 -1.72 17.78
CA ILE A 212 10.17 -1.57 16.32
C ILE A 212 11.66 -1.57 15.95
N CYS A 213 12.08 -2.59 15.24
CA CYS A 213 13.47 -2.79 14.85
C CYS A 213 13.62 -2.80 13.33
N TYR A 214 14.69 -2.20 12.83
CA TYR A 214 15.10 -2.23 11.43
C TYR A 214 16.43 -2.98 11.30
N GLY A 215 16.53 -3.89 10.34
CA GLY A 215 17.75 -4.66 10.09
C GLY A 215 17.50 -5.85 9.17
N PRO A 216 18.50 -6.73 8.97
CA PRO A 216 18.34 -7.97 8.24
C PRO A 216 17.15 -8.79 8.77
N GLU A 217 16.30 -9.30 7.88
CA GLU A 217 15.07 -10.02 8.27
C GLU A 217 15.34 -11.19 9.22
N HIS A 218 16.34 -12.02 8.90
CA HIS A 218 16.74 -13.14 9.74
C HIS A 218 17.24 -12.69 11.12
N ALA A 219 17.98 -11.58 11.21
CA ALA A 219 18.54 -11.09 12.46
C ALA A 219 17.43 -10.53 13.37
N VAL A 220 16.49 -9.76 12.80
CA VAL A 220 15.33 -9.25 13.55
C VAL A 220 14.44 -10.40 14.05
N ARG A 221 14.23 -11.44 13.23
CA ARG A 221 13.48 -12.63 13.65
C ARG A 221 14.17 -13.38 14.79
N LYS A 222 15.47 -13.68 14.64
CA LYS A 222 16.28 -14.35 15.69
C LYS A 222 16.23 -13.55 17.00
N LEU A 223 16.36 -12.22 16.93
CA LEU A 223 16.27 -11.36 18.11
C LEU A 223 14.92 -11.45 18.81
N SER A 224 13.81 -11.54 18.07
CA SER A 224 12.46 -11.62 18.63
C SER A 224 12.20 -12.90 19.41
N GLU A 225 12.91 -13.98 19.06
CA GLU A 225 12.79 -15.32 19.67
C GLU A 225 13.86 -15.58 20.74
N ARG A 226 14.90 -14.74 20.81
CA ARG A 226 16.07 -14.94 21.67
C ARG A 226 15.69 -14.97 23.16
N LEU A 227 16.06 -16.06 23.81
CA LEU A 227 15.80 -16.30 25.23
C LEU A 227 16.99 -15.87 26.11
N LYS A 228 16.69 -15.48 27.34
CA LYS A 228 17.69 -15.16 28.36
C LYS A 228 18.48 -16.42 28.75
N GLY A 229 19.78 -16.25 29.03
CA GLY A 229 20.68 -17.32 29.47
C GLY A 229 21.95 -17.39 28.64
N LYS A 230 22.76 -18.44 28.87
CA LYS A 230 24.01 -18.68 28.14
C LYS A 230 23.78 -18.79 26.63
N LYS A 231 22.75 -19.56 26.24
CA LYS A 231 22.35 -19.75 24.84
C LYS A 231 22.07 -18.43 24.12
N GLY A 232 21.29 -17.51 24.72
CA GLY A 232 21.05 -16.21 24.11
C GLY A 232 22.32 -15.34 23.97
N GLY A 233 23.31 -15.53 24.85
CA GLY A 233 24.62 -14.90 24.71
C GLY A 233 25.46 -15.48 23.58
N GLU A 234 25.34 -16.78 23.31
CA GLU A 234 25.96 -17.44 22.15
C GLU A 234 25.28 -16.99 20.86
N GLU A 235 23.94 -16.98 20.81
CA GLU A 235 23.16 -16.47 19.67
C GLU A 235 23.49 -15.00 19.35
N HIS A 236 23.81 -14.19 20.35
CA HIS A 236 24.29 -12.81 20.15
C HIS A 236 25.67 -12.80 19.46
N LYS A 237 26.63 -13.59 19.95
CA LYS A 237 27.98 -13.66 19.34
C LYS A 237 27.92 -14.16 17.90
N GLU A 238 27.09 -15.17 17.63
CA GLU A 238 26.85 -15.69 16.29
C GLU A 238 26.29 -14.60 15.36
N ALA A 239 25.27 -13.86 15.81
CA ALA A 239 24.67 -12.78 15.04
C ALA A 239 25.66 -11.63 14.74
N VAL A 240 26.55 -11.30 15.68
CA VAL A 240 27.61 -10.30 15.47
C VAL A 240 28.62 -10.76 14.41
N GLU A 241 29.00 -12.04 14.42
CA GLU A 241 29.93 -12.57 13.41
C GLU A 241 29.26 -12.69 12.03
N GLU A 242 27.99 -13.11 11.96
CA GLU A 242 27.19 -13.12 10.73
C GLU A 242 27.14 -11.72 10.08
N GLU A 243 26.84 -10.67 10.86
CA GLU A 243 26.81 -9.29 10.38
C GLU A 243 28.21 -8.80 9.95
N ARG A 244 29.26 -9.17 10.70
CA ARG A 244 30.64 -8.82 10.35
C ARG A 244 31.05 -9.40 9.00
N ILE A 245 30.71 -10.66 8.73
CA ILE A 245 30.96 -11.32 7.44
C ILE A 245 30.15 -10.62 6.33
N ARG A 246 28.87 -10.30 6.58
CA ARG A 246 28.01 -9.58 5.63
C ARG A 246 28.59 -8.22 5.24
N ARG A 247 29.05 -7.43 6.21
CA ARG A 247 29.65 -6.11 5.95
C ARG A 247 30.92 -6.21 5.11
N ARG A 248 31.79 -7.19 5.39
CA ARG A 248 32.99 -7.43 4.55
C ARG A 248 32.62 -7.77 3.11
N HIS A 249 31.65 -8.66 2.89
CA HIS A 249 31.19 -8.98 1.54
C HIS A 249 30.65 -7.75 0.80
N GLN A 250 29.87 -6.90 1.46
CA GLN A 250 29.38 -5.66 0.86
C GLN A 250 30.52 -4.70 0.52
N GLU A 251 31.49 -4.52 1.41
CA GLU A 251 32.68 -3.69 1.15
C GLU A 251 33.52 -4.20 -0.03
N ASP A 252 33.68 -5.51 -0.14
CA ASP A 252 34.45 -6.13 -1.23
C ASP A 252 33.72 -6.02 -2.58
N GLU A 253 32.39 -6.15 -2.59
CA GLU A 253 31.56 -5.91 -3.78
C GLU A 253 31.61 -4.44 -4.23
N LEU A 254 31.58 -3.49 -3.29
CA LEU A 254 31.76 -2.06 -3.57
C LEU A 254 33.16 -1.78 -4.15
N LYS A 255 34.21 -2.42 -3.62
CA LYS A 255 35.58 -2.27 -4.15
C LYS A 255 35.74 -2.87 -5.55
N SER A 256 35.10 -3.99 -5.85
CA SER A 256 35.19 -4.63 -7.17
C SER A 256 34.49 -3.80 -8.26
N LEU A 257 33.32 -3.24 -7.94
CA LEU A 257 32.59 -2.32 -8.82
C LEU A 257 33.35 -1.00 -9.04
N GLY A 258 33.98 -0.45 -7.98
CA GLY A 258 34.80 0.76 -8.09
C GLY A 258 36.06 0.59 -8.94
N ARG A 259 36.67 -0.61 -8.95
CA ARG A 259 37.83 -0.92 -9.82
C ARG A 259 37.46 -1.17 -11.28
N SER A 260 36.20 -1.45 -11.59
CA SER A 260 35.71 -1.62 -12.97
C SER A 260 35.37 -0.29 -13.66
N MET A 261 35.31 0.82 -12.93
CA MET A 261 34.96 2.15 -13.45
C MET A 261 36.16 3.10 -13.59
N GLY A 262 37.37 2.67 -13.22
CA GLY A 262 38.63 3.42 -13.38
C GLY A 262 39.56 2.73 -14.35
#